data_AF-A0A7S0E961-F1
#
_entry.id   AF-A0A7S0E961-F1
#
_cell.length_a   1.000
_cell.length_b   1.000
_cell.length_c   1.000
_cell.angle_alpha   90.00
_cell.angle_beta   90.00
_cell.angle_gamma   90.00
#
_symmetry.space_group_name_H-M   'P 1'
#
loop_
_entity.id
_entity.type
_entity.pdbx_description
1 polymer ?
#
loop_
_entity_poly.entity_id
_entity_poly.type
_entity_poly.pdbx_seq_one_letter_code
_entity_poly.pdbx_strand_id
1 'polypeptide(L)'
;WTAAEDKILQEVVEKNGAHRWSTVAGYLPGRMGKQCRERWFNHLCPDVKKGSWTADEDRVIMESVREFGTRWSHIVKLMPGRTDNAIKNRYNSAMRRAK
;
A
#
# COMPACT_ATOMS: atom_id res chain seq x y z
N TRP A 1 -12.52 2.13 7.38
CA TRP A 1 -12.72 1.49 6.09
C TRP A 1 -13.63 0.30 6.30
N THR A 2 -14.92 0.58 6.26
CA THR A 2 -15.97 -0.41 6.08
C THR A 2 -16.06 -0.78 4.60
N ALA A 3 -16.72 -1.90 4.28
CA ALA A 3 -16.93 -2.29 2.89
C ALA A 3 -17.72 -1.23 2.10
N ALA A 4 -18.64 -0.51 2.75
CA ALA A 4 -19.37 0.59 2.14
C ALA A 4 -18.46 1.78 1.80
N GLU A 5 -17.58 2.18 2.73
CA GLU A 5 -16.58 3.23 2.46
C GLU A 5 -15.63 2.84 1.33
N ASP A 6 -15.18 1.58 1.28
CA ASP A 6 -14.31 1.09 0.21
C ASP A 6 -15.01 1.08 -1.15
N LYS A 7 -16.30 0.73 -1.18
CA LYS A 7 -17.11 0.76 -2.42
C LYS A 7 -17.25 2.18 -2.94
N ILE A 8 -17.62 3.13 -2.08
CA ILE A 8 -17.71 4.55 -2.44
C ILE A 8 -16.35 5.06 -2.94
N LEU A 9 -15.25 4.73 -2.25
CA LEU A 9 -13.91 5.14 -2.67
C LEU A 9 -13.57 4.61 -4.06
N GLN A 10 -13.87 3.34 -4.35
CA GLN A 10 -13.66 2.74 -5.67
C GLN A 10 -14.45 3.46 -6.75
N GLU A 11 -15.77 3.63 -6.58
CA GLU A 11 -16.63 4.29 -7.56
C GLU A 11 -16.19 5.74 -7.84
N VAL A 12 -15.85 6.49 -6.79
CA VAL A 12 -15.42 7.88 -6.92
C VAL A 12 -14.06 7.98 -7.62
N VAL A 13 -13.13 7.05 -7.36
CA VAL A 13 -11.83 7.01 -8.03
C VAL A 13 -11.93 6.52 -9.47
N GLU A 14 -12.80 5.57 -9.78
CA GLU A 14 -13.07 5.16 -11.16
C GLU A 14 -13.66 6.31 -11.98
N LYS A 15 -14.57 7.09 -11.40
CA LYS A 15 -15.22 8.22 -12.08
C LYS A 15 -14.30 9.44 -12.24
N ASN A 16 -13.53 9.77 -11.20
CA ASN A 16 -12.76 11.03 -11.16
C ASN A 16 -11.25 10.83 -11.33
N GLY A 17 -10.77 9.58 -11.37
CA GLY A 17 -9.35 9.22 -11.35
C GLY A 17 -8.74 9.23 -9.94
N ALA A 18 -7.57 8.58 -9.80
CA ALA A 18 -6.82 8.48 -8.54
C ALA A 18 -6.00 9.74 -8.22
N HIS A 19 -6.64 10.91 -8.31
CA HIS A 19 -6.04 12.21 -8.04
C HIS A 19 -7.02 13.12 -7.29
N ARG A 20 -6.56 14.31 -6.86
CA ARG A 20 -7.39 15.30 -6.13
C ARG A 20 -8.14 14.68 -4.93
N TRP A 21 -7.41 14.01 -4.05
CA TRP A 21 -7.97 13.27 -2.92
C TRP A 21 -8.83 14.10 -1.95
N SER A 22 -8.65 15.41 -1.89
CA SER A 22 -9.54 16.31 -1.13
C SER A 22 -10.97 16.30 -1.68
N THR A 23 -11.14 16.24 -3.00
CA THR A 23 -12.44 16.11 -3.65
C THR A 23 -13.04 14.72 -3.40
N VAL A 24 -12.23 13.67 -3.51
CA VAL A 24 -12.64 12.29 -3.23
C VAL A 24 -13.17 12.16 -1.79
N ALA A 25 -12.47 12.78 -0.83
CA ALA A 25 -12.87 12.80 0.58
C ALA A 25 -14.22 13.50 0.82
N GLY A 26 -14.65 14.42 -0.06
CA GLY A 26 -15.97 15.06 0.02
C GLY A 26 -17.14 14.06 -0.10
N TYR A 27 -16.91 12.88 -0.68
CA TYR A 27 -17.90 11.80 -0.78
C TYR A 27 -17.86 10.83 0.41
N LEU A 28 -16.90 10.99 1.33
CA LEU A 28 -16.66 10.08 2.45
C LEU A 28 -16.67 10.88 3.77
N PRO A 29 -17.84 11.09 4.39
CA PRO A 29 -17.95 11.82 5.64
C PRO A 29 -17.00 11.28 6.71
N GLY A 30 -16.24 12.17 7.36
CA GLY A 30 -15.26 11.79 8.38
C GLY A 30 -13.93 11.23 7.87
N ARG A 31 -13.72 11.17 6.54
CA ARG A 31 -12.42 10.85 5.93
C ARG A 31 -11.74 12.09 5.37
N MET A 32 -10.41 12.10 5.48
CA MET A 32 -9.56 13.12 4.88
C MET A 32 -8.95 12.60 3.57
N GLY A 33 -8.57 13.51 2.68
CA GLY A 33 -7.94 13.15 1.40
C GLY A 33 -6.71 12.27 1.56
N LYS A 34 -5.85 12.56 2.55
CA LYS A 34 -4.69 11.70 2.87
C LYS A 34 -5.10 10.25 3.17
N GLN A 35 -6.16 10.05 3.96
CA GLN A 35 -6.66 8.72 4.31
C GLN A 35 -7.21 7.99 3.09
N CYS A 36 -7.94 8.71 2.21
CA CYS A 36 -8.47 8.14 0.96
C CYS A 36 -7.33 7.69 0.03
N ARG A 37 -6.30 8.54 -0.14
CA ARG A 37 -5.09 8.22 -0.90
C ARG A 37 -4.40 6.97 -0.37
N GLU A 38 -4.15 6.95 0.93
CA GLU A 38 -3.47 5.82 1.59
C GLU A 38 -4.28 4.53 1.44
N ARG A 39 -5.61 4.57 1.59
CA ARG A 39 -6.45 3.40 1.40
C ARG A 39 -6.42 2.90 -0.03
N TRP A 40 -6.52 3.80 -1.00
CA TRP A 40 -6.49 3.44 -2.41
C TRP A 40 -5.19 2.74 -2.78
N PHE A 41 -4.06 3.44 -2.62
CA PHE A 41 -2.77 2.93 -3.08
C PHE A 41 -2.25 1.75 -2.27
N ASN A 42 -2.67 1.55 -1.01
CA ASN A 42 -2.20 0.42 -0.21
C ASN A 42 -3.10 -0.82 -0.26
N HIS A 43 -4.37 -0.69 -0.67
CA HIS A 43 -5.34 -1.78 -0.53
C HIS A 43 -6.34 -1.96 -1.67
N LEU A 44 -6.86 -0.87 -2.25
CA LEU A 44 -7.97 -0.95 -3.21
C LEU A 44 -7.51 -0.93 -4.67
N CYS A 45 -6.38 -0.28 -4.97
CA CYS A 45 -5.83 -0.23 -6.32
C CYS A 45 -5.65 -1.66 -6.87
N PRO A 46 -6.14 -1.97 -8.09
CA PRO A 46 -6.05 -3.31 -8.68
C PRO A 46 -4.63 -3.88 -8.77
N ASP A 47 -3.64 -3.00 -8.93
CA ASP A 47 -2.23 -3.37 -9.02
C ASP A 47 -1.67 -3.94 -7.70
N VAL A 48 -2.39 -3.77 -6.58
CA VAL A 48 -1.94 -4.24 -5.27
C VAL A 48 -2.23 -5.73 -5.11
N LYS A 49 -1.16 -6.52 -5.00
CA LYS A 49 -1.21 -7.97 -4.74
C LYS A 49 -1.65 -8.26 -3.30
N LYS A 50 -2.79 -8.93 -3.16
CA LYS A 50 -3.44 -9.29 -1.87
C LYS A 50 -3.03 -10.66 -1.31
N GLY A 51 -2.12 -11.38 -1.97
CA GLY A 51 -1.68 -12.71 -1.58
C GLY A 51 -0.56 -12.75 -0.54
N SER A 52 -0.30 -13.95 -0.01
CA SER A 52 0.80 -14.25 0.91
C SER A 52 2.16 -13.85 0.36
N TRP A 53 3.10 -13.55 1.26
CA TRP A 53 4.50 -13.30 0.91
C TRP A 53 5.19 -14.60 0.50
N THR A 54 5.96 -14.57 -0.59
CA THR A 54 6.77 -15.70 -1.03
C THR A 54 8.17 -15.64 -0.39
N ALA A 55 8.86 -16.78 -0.33
CA ALA A 55 10.24 -16.83 0.19
C ALA A 55 11.19 -15.97 -0.66
N ASP A 56 10.97 -15.91 -1.98
CA ASP A 56 11.74 -15.04 -2.88
C ASP A 56 11.48 -13.56 -2.59
N GLU A 57 10.22 -13.17 -2.38
CA GLU A 57 9.89 -11.79 -2.00
C GLU A 57 10.58 -11.42 -0.67
N ASP A 58 10.57 -12.31 0.32
CA ASP A 58 11.28 -12.09 1.59
C ASP A 58 12.79 -11.95 1.40
N ARG A 59 13.39 -12.83 0.59
CA ARG A 59 14.82 -12.78 0.27
C ARG A 59 15.19 -11.44 -0.37
N VAL A 60 14.43 -11.00 -1.37
CA VAL A 60 14.62 -9.71 -2.03
C VAL A 60 14.50 -8.56 -1.04
N ILE A 61 13.54 -8.59 -0.12
CA ILE A 61 13.40 -7.55 0.91
C ILE A 61 14.64 -7.49 1.81
N MET A 62 15.10 -8.64 2.31
CA MET A 62 16.23 -8.69 3.24
C MET A 62 17.54 -8.26 2.58
N GLU A 63 17.80 -8.72 1.35
CA GLU A 63 18.96 -8.32 0.56
C GLU A 63 18.92 -6.82 0.24
N SER A 64 17.77 -6.32 -0.24
CA SER A 64 17.61 -4.91 -0.61
C SER A 64 17.74 -3.97 0.60
N VAL A 65 17.25 -4.37 1.78
CA VAL A 65 17.43 -3.56 3.01
C VAL A 65 18.88 -3.59 3.48
N ARG A 66 19.61 -4.70 3.30
CA ARG A 66 21.05 -4.77 3.60
C ARG A 66 21.85 -3.83 2.70
N GLU A 67 21.52 -3.77 1.41
CA GLU A 67 22.25 -2.96 0.42
C GLU A 67 21.86 -1.48 0.46
N PHE A 68 20.57 -1.17 0.50
CA PHE A 68 20.05 0.19 0.34
C PHE A 68 19.52 0.81 1.63
N GLY A 69 19.43 0.06 2.72
CA GLY A 69 18.75 0.48 3.95
C GLY A 69 17.22 0.55 3.78
N THR A 70 16.54 1.35 4.61
CA THR A 70 15.07 1.47 4.62
C THR A 70 14.53 2.39 3.52
N ARG A 71 15.12 2.35 2.32
CA ARG A 71 14.70 3.14 1.15
C ARG A 71 13.54 2.45 0.43
N TRP A 72 12.38 2.39 1.09
CA TRP A 72 11.21 1.63 0.61
C TRP A 72 10.75 2.01 -0.81
N SER A 73 10.82 3.29 -1.17
CA SER A 73 10.48 3.80 -2.51
C SER A 73 11.44 3.31 -3.61
N HIS A 74 12.64 2.85 -3.26
CA HIS A 74 13.55 2.18 -4.17
C HIS A 74 13.19 0.68 -4.24
N ILE A 75 13.03 0.03 -3.08
CA ILE A 75 12.76 -1.42 -2.99
C ILE A 75 11.44 -1.79 -3.67
N VAL A 76 10.41 -0.94 -3.58
CA VAL A 76 9.11 -1.18 -4.24
C VAL A 76 9.22 -1.35 -5.75
N LYS A 77 10.22 -0.72 -6.40
CA LYS A 77 10.46 -0.86 -7.84
C LYS A 77 10.92 -2.26 -8.24
N LEU A 78 11.46 -3.02 -7.28
CA LEU A 78 11.91 -4.40 -7.46
C LEU A 78 10.80 -5.42 -7.17
N MET A 79 9.64 -4.98 -6.67
CA MET A 79 8.58 -5.85 -6.17
C MET A 79 7.23 -5.53 -6.82
N PRO A 80 6.99 -6.03 -8.04
CA PRO A 80 5.75 -5.74 -8.77
C PRO A 80 4.52 -6.14 -7.95
N GLY A 81 3.59 -5.19 -7.83
CA GLY A 81 2.33 -5.34 -7.09
C GLY A 81 2.44 -5.32 -5.55
N ARG A 82 3.64 -5.17 -4.97
CA ARG A 82 3.79 -4.86 -3.54
C ARG A 82 3.93 -3.35 -3.35
N THR A 83 3.36 -2.83 -2.27
CA THR A 83 3.46 -1.41 -1.94
C THR A 83 4.61 -1.18 -0.97
N ASP A 84 5.14 0.04 -0.96
CA ASP A 84 6.17 0.47 -0.01
C ASP A 84 5.76 0.19 1.44
N ASN A 85 4.49 0.44 1.78
CA ASN A 85 3.93 0.17 3.09
C ASN A 85 3.87 -1.34 3.39
N ALA A 86 3.48 -2.16 2.41
CA ALA A 86 3.45 -3.62 2.57
C ALA A 86 4.86 -4.19 2.83
N ILE A 87 5.85 -3.73 2.06
CA ILE A 87 7.26 -4.13 2.18
C ILE A 87 7.82 -3.76 3.55
N LYS A 88 7.65 -2.49 3.96
CA LYS A 88 8.06 -2.00 5.28
C LYS A 88 7.44 -2.83 6.41
N ASN A 89 6.14 -3.13 6.31
CA ASN A 89 5.43 -3.93 7.32
C ASN A 89 5.95 -5.36 7.37
N ARG A 90 6.25 -5.97 6.21
CA ARG A 90 6.82 -7.31 6.13
C ARG A 90 8.18 -7.39 6.80
N TYR A 91 9.09 -6.47 6.46
CA TYR A 91 10.42 -6.38 7.07
C TYR A 91 10.33 -6.20 8.59
N ASN A 92 9.56 -5.21 9.06
CA ASN A 92 9.41 -4.96 10.51
C ASN A 92 8.77 -6.14 11.26
N SER A 93 7.87 -6.89 10.61
CA SER A 93 7.32 -8.12 11.19
C SER A 93 8.37 -9.22 11.28
N ALA A 94 9.23 -9.38 10.27
CA ALA A 94 10.31 -10.34 10.29
C ALA A 94 11.35 -10.00 11.37
N MET A 95 11.77 -8.73 11.45
CA MET A 95 12.75 -8.27 12.45
C MET A 95 12.24 -8.39 13.89
N ARG A 96 10.94 -8.26 14.13
CA ARG A 96 10.35 -8.48 15.46
C ARG A 96 10.32 -9.96 15.88
N ARG A 97 10.25 -10.89 14.94
CA ARG A 97 10.26 -12.34 15.22
C ARG A 97 11.66 -12.90 15.41
N ALA A 98 12.68 -12.19 14.93
CA ALA A 98 14.09 -12.56 15.07
C ALA A 98 14.74 -12.04 16.37
N LYS A 99 13.99 -11.28 17.18
CA LYS A 99 14.35 -10.88 18.54
C LYS A 99 13.69 -11.81 19.54
#